data_AF-A0AAE3V8I1-F1
#
_entry.id   AF-A0AAE3V8I1-F1
#
_cell.length_a   1.000
_cell.length_b   1.000
_cell.length_c   1.000
_cell.angle_alpha   90.00
_cell.angle_beta   90.00
_cell.angle_gamma   90.00
#
_symmetry.space_group_name_H-M   'P 1'
#
loop_
_entity.id
_entity.type
_entity.pdbx_description
1 polymer ?
#
loop_
_entity_poly.entity_id
_entity_poly.type
_entity_poly.pdbx_seq_one_letter_code
_entity_poly.pdbx_strand_id
1 'polypeptide(L)'
;MAWELLPVDYTDAVWAGLKRYNQVSNEDGSVSFQDITAYTGKEKSFFGAKNANRMNEALNTIMSMVENGTDLYTAFQNYFAEQKTLFEKEADSKATEFDNYTDNLEQEYKASMAAFESQQQQIYNAWFQAMRDQLSKDAAGNLQHQCTELDERLTLLEQMTMQNDFSAPLATDDEAITLIVDDLDYAILADWKYKEE
;
A
#
# COMPACT_ATOMS: atom_id res chain seq x y z
N MET A 1 -22.94 -25.91 -62.38
CA MET A 1 -21.80 -26.69 -61.82
C MET A 1 -21.90 -26.56 -60.33
N ALA A 2 -21.88 -27.67 -59.58
CA ALA A 2 -21.79 -27.62 -58.12
C ALA A 2 -20.38 -27.15 -57.72
N TRP A 3 -20.28 -26.40 -56.63
CA TRP A 3 -19.04 -25.94 -56.03
C TRP A 3 -18.24 -27.13 -55.50
N GLU A 4 -16.95 -27.11 -55.76
CA GLU A 4 -16.00 -28.06 -55.17
C GLU A 4 -15.33 -27.41 -53.97
N LEU A 5 -15.32 -28.11 -52.83
CA LEU A 5 -14.75 -27.58 -51.60
C LEU A 5 -13.25 -27.32 -51.76
N LEU A 6 -12.83 -26.11 -51.42
CA LEU A 6 -11.43 -25.73 -51.39
C LEU A 6 -10.69 -26.52 -50.30
N PRO A 7 -9.42 -26.93 -50.51
CA PRO A 7 -8.62 -27.62 -49.49
C PRO A 7 -8.43 -26.79 -48.22
N VAL A 8 -8.43 -27.42 -47.05
CA VAL A 8 -8.32 -26.75 -45.73
C VAL A 8 -7.24 -27.36 -44.83
N ASP A 9 -6.36 -28.16 -45.42
CA ASP A 9 -5.34 -28.95 -44.72
C ASP A 9 -3.92 -28.52 -45.10
N TYR A 10 -3.72 -27.27 -45.53
CA TYR A 10 -2.40 -26.70 -45.72
C TYR A 10 -1.64 -26.70 -44.39
N THR A 11 -0.34 -26.97 -44.45
CA THR A 11 0.57 -26.93 -43.30
C THR A 11 1.76 -26.05 -43.64
N ASP A 12 2.48 -25.50 -42.66
CA ASP A 12 3.73 -24.80 -42.97
C ASP A 12 4.84 -25.83 -43.21
N ALA A 13 5.66 -25.64 -44.25
CA ALA A 13 6.85 -26.46 -44.44
C ALA A 13 7.80 -26.29 -43.25
N VAL A 14 8.19 -27.41 -42.64
CA VAL A 14 9.15 -27.44 -41.54
C VAL A 14 10.45 -28.08 -41.99
N TRP A 15 11.57 -27.67 -41.40
CA TRP A 15 12.87 -28.30 -41.60
C TRP A 15 13.54 -28.52 -40.24
N ALA A 16 14.51 -29.43 -40.19
CA ALA A 16 15.31 -29.69 -38.99
C ALA A 16 16.78 -29.35 -39.26
N GLY A 17 17.44 -28.73 -38.28
CA GLY A 17 18.85 -28.36 -38.34
C GLY A 17 19.12 -27.09 -39.15
N LEU A 18 20.38 -26.93 -39.57
CA LEU A 18 20.82 -25.78 -40.35
C LEU A 18 20.30 -25.89 -41.79
N LYS A 19 19.83 -24.76 -42.33
CA LYS A 19 19.51 -24.66 -43.75
C LYS A 19 20.76 -24.95 -44.58
N ARG A 20 20.58 -25.74 -45.63
CA ARG A 20 21.65 -26.16 -46.52
C ARG A 20 21.51 -25.42 -47.84
N TYR A 21 22.59 -24.78 -48.26
CA TYR A 21 22.66 -24.08 -49.52
C TYR A 21 23.79 -24.65 -50.37
N ASN A 22 23.53 -24.83 -51.66
CA ASN A 22 24.57 -25.08 -52.64
C ASN A 22 25.03 -23.72 -53.18
N GLN A 23 26.33 -23.42 -53.08
CA GLN A 23 26.90 -22.20 -53.66
C GLN A 23 27.31 -22.49 -55.09
N VAL A 24 26.75 -21.73 -56.03
CA VAL A 24 27.10 -21.75 -57.44
C VAL A 24 27.90 -20.49 -57.74
N SER A 25 29.12 -20.65 -58.27
CA SER A 25 29.91 -19.52 -58.74
C SER A 25 29.56 -19.23 -60.19
N ASN A 26 29.12 -18.01 -60.48
CA ASN A 26 28.68 -17.59 -61.80
C ASN A 26 29.87 -17.05 -62.61
N GLU A 27 29.78 -17.08 -63.95
CA GLU A 27 30.86 -16.60 -64.85
C GLU A 27 31.17 -15.11 -64.67
N ASP A 28 30.22 -14.31 -64.19
CA ASP A 28 30.37 -12.87 -63.91
C ASP A 28 31.06 -12.57 -62.57
N GLY A 29 31.53 -13.60 -61.86
CA GLY A 29 32.19 -13.49 -60.56
C GLY A 29 31.22 -13.35 -59.37
N SER A 30 29.90 -13.33 -59.61
CA SER A 30 28.90 -13.39 -58.54
C SER A 30 28.69 -14.82 -58.03
N VAL A 31 28.03 -14.96 -56.88
CA VAL A 31 27.66 -16.26 -56.31
C VAL A 31 26.17 -16.36 -56.08
N SER A 32 25.57 -17.46 -56.51
CA SER A 32 24.16 -17.81 -56.28
C SER A 32 24.06 -18.85 -55.17
N PHE A 33 23.11 -18.69 -54.25
CA PHE A 33 22.82 -19.69 -53.22
C PHE A 33 21.50 -20.40 -53.53
N GLN A 34 21.60 -21.67 -53.91
CA GLN A 34 20.43 -22.52 -54.11
C GLN A 34 20.07 -23.20 -52.80
N ASP A 35 18.85 -23.00 -52.30
CA ASP A 35 18.35 -23.73 -51.13
C ASP A 35 18.16 -25.22 -51.49
N ILE A 36 18.93 -26.09 -50.82
CA ILE A 36 18.85 -27.54 -50.91
C ILE A 36 18.40 -28.17 -49.59
N THR A 37 17.80 -27.38 -48.70
CA THR A 37 17.23 -27.85 -47.44
C THR A 37 16.09 -28.82 -47.71
N ALA A 38 16.10 -29.97 -47.03
CA ALA A 38 15.00 -30.91 -47.07
C ALA A 38 13.89 -30.40 -46.14
N TYR A 39 12.73 -30.07 -46.73
CA TYR A 39 11.55 -29.62 -46.01
C TYR A 39 10.52 -30.76 -45.92
N THR A 40 9.92 -30.94 -44.74
CA THR A 40 8.79 -31.83 -44.50
C THR A 40 7.49 -31.05 -44.71
N GLY A 41 6.50 -31.63 -45.40
CA GLY A 41 5.21 -30.97 -45.64
C GLY A 41 5.25 -29.89 -46.73
N LYS A 42 6.27 -29.90 -47.60
CA LYS A 42 6.46 -28.86 -48.63
C LYS A 42 5.31 -28.84 -49.65
N GLU A 43 4.76 -30.00 -49.95
CA GLU A 43 3.63 -30.21 -50.86
C GLU A 43 2.31 -29.62 -50.35
N LYS A 44 2.14 -29.50 -49.04
CA LYS A 44 1.01 -28.79 -48.40
C LYS A 44 1.40 -27.39 -47.92
N SER A 45 2.62 -26.96 -48.23
CA SER A 45 3.17 -25.68 -47.79
C SER A 45 2.54 -24.53 -48.52
N PHE A 46 1.75 -23.76 -47.79
CA PHE A 46 1.23 -22.48 -48.24
C PHE A 46 1.72 -21.39 -47.30
N PHE A 47 2.12 -20.23 -47.82
CA PHE A 47 2.55 -19.13 -46.98
C PHE A 47 1.39 -18.68 -46.08
N GLY A 48 1.54 -18.83 -44.77
CA GLY A 48 0.45 -18.58 -43.83
C GLY A 48 -0.64 -19.65 -43.95
N ALA A 49 -0.25 -20.93 -43.91
CA ALA A 49 -1.16 -22.08 -44.09
C ALA A 49 -2.42 -21.99 -43.24
N LYS A 50 -2.31 -21.54 -41.98
CA LYS A 50 -3.45 -21.30 -41.09
C LYS A 50 -4.46 -20.29 -41.66
N ASN A 51 -3.97 -19.19 -42.25
CA ASN A 51 -4.85 -18.18 -42.84
C ASN A 51 -5.50 -18.71 -44.12
N ALA A 52 -4.77 -19.46 -44.94
CA ALA A 52 -5.30 -20.09 -46.15
C ALA A 52 -6.41 -21.10 -45.82
N ASN A 53 -6.18 -21.97 -44.83
CA ASN A 53 -7.20 -22.90 -44.35
C ASN A 53 -8.45 -22.16 -43.87
N ARG A 54 -8.28 -21.13 -43.02
CA ARG A 54 -9.40 -20.34 -42.49
C ARG A 54 -10.19 -19.63 -43.58
N MET A 55 -9.51 -19.09 -44.59
CA MET A 55 -10.17 -18.45 -45.74
C MET A 55 -10.96 -19.48 -46.56
N ASN A 56 -10.38 -20.65 -46.81
CA ASN A 56 -11.03 -21.72 -47.57
C ASN A 56 -12.21 -22.32 -46.81
N GLU A 57 -12.12 -22.51 -45.50
CA GLU A 57 -13.24 -22.91 -44.64
C GLU A 57 -14.40 -21.89 -44.71
N ALA A 58 -14.08 -20.61 -44.63
CA ALA A 58 -15.07 -19.55 -44.73
C ALA A 58 -15.75 -19.52 -46.12
N LEU A 59 -14.96 -19.60 -47.19
CA LEU A 59 -15.46 -19.66 -48.57
C LEU A 59 -16.33 -20.90 -48.79
N ASN A 60 -15.89 -22.07 -48.33
CA ASN A 60 -16.65 -23.31 -48.41
C ASN A 60 -18.00 -23.22 -47.68
N THR A 61 -18.02 -22.58 -46.52
CA THR A 61 -19.25 -22.34 -45.75
C THR A 61 -20.19 -21.38 -46.46
N ILE A 62 -19.66 -20.28 -47.00
CA ILE A 62 -20.47 -19.31 -47.76
C ILE A 62 -21.05 -19.99 -49.01
N MET A 63 -20.24 -20.75 -49.74
CA MET A 63 -20.69 -21.42 -50.95
C MET A 63 -21.71 -22.51 -50.65
N SER A 64 -21.57 -23.27 -49.57
CA SER A 64 -22.60 -24.25 -49.18
C SER A 64 -23.93 -23.57 -48.82
N MET A 65 -23.90 -22.40 -48.19
CA MET A 65 -25.10 -21.60 -47.94
C MET A 65 -25.76 -21.12 -49.24
N VAL A 66 -24.96 -20.63 -50.20
CA VAL A 66 -25.46 -20.20 -51.53
C VAL A 66 -26.09 -21.37 -52.28
N GLU A 67 -25.44 -22.53 -52.30
CA GLU A 67 -25.95 -23.73 -52.97
C GLU A 67 -27.25 -24.23 -52.34
N ASN A 68 -27.40 -24.08 -51.03
CA ASN A 68 -28.63 -24.40 -50.31
C ASN A 68 -29.73 -23.32 -50.44
N GLY A 69 -29.53 -22.30 -51.28
CA GLY A 69 -30.52 -21.25 -51.55
C GLY A 69 -30.67 -20.22 -50.42
N THR A 70 -29.67 -20.12 -49.54
CA THR A 70 -29.68 -19.13 -48.44
C THR A 70 -29.53 -17.73 -49.01
N ASP A 71 -30.43 -16.82 -48.61
CA ASP A 71 -30.24 -15.40 -48.85
C ASP A 71 -29.15 -14.85 -47.90
N LEU A 72 -27.92 -14.86 -48.40
CA LEU A 72 -26.75 -14.36 -47.68
C LEU A 72 -26.91 -12.91 -47.25
N TYR A 73 -27.59 -12.08 -48.03
CA TYR A 73 -27.74 -10.67 -47.71
C TYR A 73 -28.54 -10.51 -46.40
N THR A 74 -29.69 -11.15 -46.31
CA THR A 74 -30.51 -11.14 -45.10
C THR A 74 -29.79 -11.82 -43.93
N ALA A 75 -29.09 -12.93 -44.16
CA ALA A 75 -28.35 -13.64 -43.13
C ALA A 75 -27.24 -12.76 -42.51
N PHE A 76 -26.45 -12.07 -43.34
CA PHE A 76 -25.41 -11.15 -42.87
C PHE A 76 -26.00 -9.95 -42.13
N GLN A 77 -27.09 -9.36 -42.62
CA GLN A 77 -27.74 -8.24 -41.94
C GLN A 77 -28.21 -8.63 -40.53
N ASN A 78 -28.83 -9.81 -40.39
CA ASN A 78 -29.26 -10.31 -39.09
C ASN A 78 -28.07 -10.56 -38.16
N TYR A 79 -27.00 -11.18 -38.67
CA TYR A 79 -25.77 -11.40 -37.91
C TYR A 79 -25.17 -10.08 -37.41
N PHE A 80 -25.00 -9.08 -38.28
CA PHE A 80 -24.44 -7.79 -37.88
C PHE A 80 -25.34 -7.03 -36.90
N ALA A 81 -26.66 -7.12 -37.04
CA ALA A 81 -27.59 -6.54 -36.08
C ALA A 81 -27.45 -7.18 -34.70
N GLU A 82 -27.37 -8.52 -34.64
CA GLU A 82 -27.16 -9.25 -33.39
C GLU A 82 -25.80 -8.93 -32.76
N GLN A 83 -24.72 -8.95 -33.56
CA GLN A 83 -23.38 -8.61 -33.08
C GLN A 83 -23.31 -7.19 -32.53
N LYS A 84 -24.01 -6.23 -33.15
CA LYS A 84 -24.08 -4.85 -32.65
C LYS A 84 -24.74 -4.81 -31.28
N THR A 85 -25.87 -5.48 -31.09
CA THR A 85 -26.55 -5.55 -29.78
C THR A 85 -25.68 -6.22 -28.72
N LEU A 86 -25.00 -7.32 -29.06
CA LEU A 86 -24.08 -7.99 -28.13
C LEU A 86 -22.90 -7.09 -27.75
N PHE A 87 -22.35 -6.35 -28.70
CA PHE A 87 -21.26 -5.41 -28.47
C PHE A 87 -21.68 -4.25 -27.56
N GLU A 88 -22.85 -3.64 -27.81
CA GLU A 88 -23.42 -2.58 -26.97
C GLU A 88 -23.67 -3.09 -25.55
N LYS A 89 -24.28 -4.27 -25.39
CA LYS A 89 -24.50 -4.90 -24.08
C LYS A 89 -23.21 -5.15 -23.31
N GLU A 90 -22.19 -5.66 -23.98
CA GLU A 90 -20.87 -5.91 -23.37
C GLU A 90 -20.22 -4.59 -22.92
N ALA A 91 -20.32 -3.54 -23.73
CA ALA A 91 -19.80 -2.21 -23.40
C ALA A 91 -20.52 -1.63 -22.18
N ASP A 92 -21.85 -1.69 -22.14
CA ASP A 92 -22.66 -1.21 -21.02
C ASP A 92 -22.39 -1.99 -19.73
N SER A 93 -22.22 -3.31 -19.83
CA SER A 93 -21.84 -4.16 -18.69
C SER A 93 -20.50 -3.74 -18.11
N LYS A 94 -19.49 -3.54 -18.97
CA LYS A 94 -18.15 -3.10 -18.54
C LYS A 94 -18.15 -1.71 -17.93
N ALA A 95 -18.93 -0.79 -18.49
CA ALA A 95 -19.10 0.56 -17.90
C ALA A 95 -19.71 0.46 -16.50
N THR A 96 -20.79 -0.31 -16.36
CA THR A 96 -21.47 -0.54 -15.07
C THR A 96 -20.54 -1.19 -14.04
N GLU A 97 -19.76 -2.19 -14.44
CA GLU A 97 -18.77 -2.85 -13.57
C GLU A 97 -17.69 -1.87 -13.11
N PHE A 98 -17.22 -0.99 -13.99
CA PHE A 98 -16.23 0.03 -13.66
C PHE A 98 -16.76 1.08 -12.69
N ASP A 99 -17.99 1.55 -12.90
CA ASP A 99 -18.64 2.51 -12.00
C ASP A 99 -18.82 1.89 -10.60
N ASN A 100 -19.34 0.67 -10.53
CA ASN A 100 -19.48 -0.06 -9.26
C ASN A 100 -18.14 -0.27 -8.54
N TYR A 101 -17.08 -0.61 -9.29
CA TYR A 101 -15.75 -0.76 -8.71
C TYR A 101 -15.25 0.56 -8.10
N THR A 102 -15.42 1.67 -8.83
CA THR A 102 -14.97 2.99 -8.40
C THR A 102 -15.74 3.48 -7.17
N ASP A 103 -17.06 3.30 -7.17
CA ASP A 103 -17.93 3.67 -6.04
C ASP A 103 -17.58 2.87 -4.77
N ASN A 104 -17.36 1.56 -4.91
CA ASN A 104 -16.95 0.71 -3.79
C ASN A 104 -15.58 1.15 -3.23
N LEU A 105 -14.62 1.42 -4.11
CA LEU A 105 -13.28 1.87 -3.69
C LEU A 105 -13.36 3.21 -2.92
N GLU A 106 -14.19 4.14 -3.38
CA GLU A 106 -14.40 5.42 -2.69
C GLU A 106 -15.04 5.21 -1.31
N GLN A 107 -16.05 4.34 -1.21
CA GLN A 107 -16.71 4.02 0.05
C GLN A 107 -15.76 3.36 1.06
N GLU A 108 -14.98 2.37 0.62
CA GLU A 108 -13.98 1.69 1.46
C GLU A 108 -12.93 2.67 1.98
N TYR A 109 -12.43 3.55 1.11
CA TYR A 109 -11.47 4.57 1.51
C TYR A 109 -12.04 5.53 2.55
N LYS A 110 -13.26 6.04 2.34
CA LYS A 110 -13.95 6.92 3.31
C LYS A 110 -14.15 6.23 4.66
N ALA A 111 -14.59 4.97 4.65
CA ALA A 111 -14.79 4.20 5.88
C ALA A 111 -13.47 3.96 6.61
N SER A 112 -12.41 3.62 5.88
CA SER A 112 -11.06 3.44 6.44
C SER A 112 -10.54 4.72 7.08
N MET A 113 -10.69 5.86 6.40
CA MET A 113 -10.25 7.16 6.93
C MET A 113 -11.00 7.53 8.20
N ALA A 114 -12.33 7.39 8.21
CA ALA A 114 -13.15 7.68 9.39
C ALA A 114 -12.77 6.78 10.59
N ALA A 115 -12.51 5.50 10.34
CA ALA A 115 -12.06 4.57 11.38
C ALA A 115 -10.67 4.97 11.92
N PHE A 116 -9.74 5.32 11.04
CA PHE A 116 -8.41 5.78 11.42
C PHE A 116 -8.48 7.07 12.25
N GLU A 117 -9.23 8.08 11.81
CA GLU A 117 -9.43 9.34 12.53
C GLU A 117 -10.00 9.10 13.93
N SER A 118 -11.04 8.26 14.03
CA SER A 118 -11.64 7.91 15.32
C SER A 118 -10.63 7.24 16.25
N GLN A 119 -9.82 6.31 15.73
CA GLN A 119 -8.80 5.63 16.51
C GLN A 119 -7.70 6.59 16.97
N GLN A 120 -7.21 7.48 16.09
CA GLN A 120 -6.21 8.48 16.45
C GLN A 120 -6.73 9.43 17.53
N GLN A 121 -8.00 9.84 17.45
CA GLN A 121 -8.62 10.68 18.47
C GLN A 121 -8.67 9.97 19.82
N GLN A 122 -9.03 8.68 19.86
CA GLN A 122 -9.04 7.89 21.09
C GLN A 122 -7.64 7.76 21.69
N ILE A 123 -6.63 7.43 20.87
CA ILE A 123 -5.24 7.33 21.30
C ILE A 123 -4.75 8.66 21.87
N TYR A 124 -5.00 9.76 21.14
CA TYR A 124 -4.62 11.10 21.58
C TYR A 124 -5.28 11.46 22.91
N ASN A 125 -6.59 11.26 23.05
CA ASN A 125 -7.32 11.57 24.27
C ASN A 125 -6.80 10.75 25.46
N ALA A 126 -6.54 9.45 25.26
CA ALA A 126 -6.00 8.59 26.30
C ALA A 126 -4.59 9.02 26.73
N TRP A 127 -3.71 9.30 25.77
CA TRP A 127 -2.36 9.81 26.03
C TRP A 127 -2.40 11.16 26.74
N PHE A 128 -3.25 12.08 26.29
CA PHE A 128 -3.40 13.40 26.88
C PHE A 128 -3.90 13.32 28.33
N GLN A 129 -4.87 12.45 28.62
CA GLN A 129 -5.32 12.22 30.00
C GLN A 129 -4.21 11.62 30.87
N ALA A 130 -3.49 10.63 30.37
CA ALA A 130 -2.38 10.03 31.13
C ALA A 130 -1.30 11.07 31.50
N MET A 131 -0.97 11.99 30.58
CA MET A 131 -0.05 13.09 30.89
C MET A 131 -0.62 14.04 31.94
N ARG A 132 -1.91 14.40 31.85
CA ARG A 132 -2.56 15.26 32.85
C ARG A 132 -2.54 14.63 34.23
N ASP A 133 -2.88 13.35 34.33
CA ASP A 133 -2.90 12.62 35.59
C ASP A 133 -1.50 12.57 36.23
N GLN A 134 -0.47 12.32 35.42
CA GLN A 134 0.92 12.33 35.88
C GLN A 134 1.32 13.70 36.44
N LEU A 135 1.08 14.78 35.67
CA LEU A 135 1.39 16.15 36.11
C LEU A 135 0.62 16.54 37.37
N SER A 136 -0.66 16.15 37.48
CA SER A 136 -1.47 16.40 38.67
C SER A 136 -0.94 15.66 39.89
N LYS A 137 -0.50 14.41 39.72
CA LYS A 137 0.11 13.63 40.80
C LYS A 137 1.42 14.25 41.28
N ASP A 138 2.29 14.66 40.35
CA ASP A 138 3.58 15.27 40.69
C ASP A 138 3.40 16.60 41.43
N ALA A 139 2.44 17.43 40.99
CA ALA A 139 2.09 18.68 41.67
C ALA A 139 1.52 18.45 43.08
N ALA A 140 0.64 17.46 43.24
CA ALA A 140 0.08 17.11 44.55
C ALA A 140 1.15 16.55 45.50
N GLY A 141 2.07 15.73 44.99
CA GLY A 141 3.21 15.22 45.77
C GLY A 141 4.12 16.34 46.26
N ASN A 142 4.46 17.31 45.39
CA ASN A 142 5.26 18.46 45.78
C ASN A 142 4.57 19.32 46.86
N LEU A 143 3.28 19.60 46.71
CA LEU A 143 2.51 20.34 47.73
C LEU A 143 2.47 19.60 49.07
N GLN A 144 2.34 18.27 49.04
CA GLN A 144 2.38 17.46 50.25
C GLN A 144 3.74 17.57 50.96
N HIS A 145 4.86 17.50 50.21
CA HIS A 145 6.19 17.69 50.77
C HIS A 145 6.35 19.06 51.44
N GLN A 146 5.89 20.14 50.80
CA GLN A 146 5.93 21.49 51.37
C GLN A 146 5.08 21.61 52.65
N CYS A 147 3.88 21.02 52.67
CA CYS A 147 3.04 21.01 53.86
C CYS A 147 3.69 20.24 55.02
N THR A 148 4.32 19.09 54.75
CA THR A 148 5.03 18.32 55.78
C THR A 148 6.21 19.11 56.37
N GLU A 149 7.03 19.75 55.53
CA GLU A 149 8.13 20.58 56.02
C GLU A 149 7.63 21.75 56.89
N LEU A 150 6.55 22.42 56.46
CA LEU A 150 5.95 23.50 57.25
C LEU A 150 5.38 23.00 58.59
N ASP A 151 4.76 21.83 58.61
CA ASP A 151 4.20 21.22 59.83
C ASP A 151 5.30 20.84 60.84
N GLU A 152 6.41 20.27 60.36
CA GLU A 152 7.58 19.98 61.18
C GLU A 152 8.19 21.26 61.77
N ARG A 153 8.37 22.29 60.94
CA ARG A 153 8.88 23.60 61.38
C ARG A 153 7.94 24.27 62.38
N LEU A 154 6.63 24.18 62.16
CA LEU A 154 5.62 24.73 63.08
C LEU A 154 5.65 23.98 64.41
N THR A 155 5.68 22.64 64.38
CA THR A 155 5.78 21.80 65.58
C THR A 155 7.01 22.16 66.41
N LEU A 156 8.16 22.35 65.74
CA LEU A 156 9.40 22.76 66.40
C LEU A 156 9.24 24.14 67.08
N LEU A 157 8.66 25.13 66.38
CA LEU A 157 8.41 26.46 66.94
C LEU A 157 7.41 26.42 68.11
N GLU A 158 6.35 25.62 68.01
CA GLU A 158 5.38 25.41 69.08
C GLU A 158 6.06 24.81 70.31
N GLN A 159 6.90 23.78 70.12
CA GLN A 159 7.68 23.18 71.19
C GLN A 159 8.59 24.22 71.86
N MET A 160 9.37 24.97 71.07
CA MET A 160 10.28 25.99 71.59
C MET A 160 9.54 27.05 72.40
N THR A 161 8.38 27.50 71.90
CA THR A 161 7.56 28.51 72.56
C THR A 161 6.93 28.00 73.85
N MET A 162 6.35 26.79 73.83
CA MET A 162 5.69 26.21 75.00
C MET A 162 6.68 25.82 76.10
N GLN A 163 7.88 25.37 75.73
CA GLN A 163 8.92 24.94 76.67
C GLN A 163 9.85 26.09 77.08
N ASN A 164 9.74 27.24 76.42
CA ASN A 164 10.65 28.38 76.55
C ASN A 164 12.13 27.95 76.40
N ASP A 165 12.34 27.05 75.45
CA ASP A 165 13.63 26.40 75.16
C ASP A 165 13.84 26.49 73.66
N PHE A 166 14.53 27.53 73.25
CA PHE A 166 14.63 27.92 71.85
C PHE A 166 15.98 27.54 71.30
N SER A 167 15.98 26.89 70.15
CA SER A 167 17.19 26.53 69.42
C SER A 167 17.15 27.18 68.06
N ALA A 168 18.22 27.86 67.67
CA ALA A 168 18.32 28.46 66.34
C ALA A 168 19.70 28.17 65.73
N PRO A 169 19.79 27.93 64.42
CA PRO A 169 21.06 27.73 63.76
C PRO A 169 21.89 29.01 63.78
N LEU A 170 23.20 28.86 63.98
CA LEU A 170 24.15 29.96 63.87
C LEU A 170 24.43 30.27 62.41
N ALA A 171 24.46 31.55 62.07
CA ALA A 171 24.74 32.01 60.72
C ALA A 171 25.71 33.19 60.73
N THR A 172 26.39 33.40 59.61
CA THR A 172 27.22 34.59 59.37
C THR A 172 26.36 35.83 59.25
N ASP A 173 26.86 36.96 59.75
CA ASP A 173 26.26 38.28 59.57
C ASP A 173 26.78 38.91 58.27
N ASP A 174 26.50 38.26 57.14
CA ASP A 174 26.84 38.72 55.79
C ASP A 174 25.58 38.83 54.91
N GLU A 175 25.72 39.37 53.70
CA GLU A 175 24.60 39.63 52.79
C GLU A 175 23.83 38.35 52.38
N ALA A 176 24.45 37.18 52.51
CA ALA A 176 23.87 35.89 52.16
C ALA A 176 23.33 35.09 53.36
N ILE A 177 23.68 35.47 54.61
CA ILE A 177 23.35 34.77 55.86
C ILE A 177 23.65 33.27 55.74
N THR A 178 24.95 32.93 55.67
CA THR A 178 25.42 31.55 55.51
C THR A 178 25.33 30.78 56.82
N LEU A 179 24.65 29.63 56.83
CA LEU A 179 24.60 28.74 58.00
C LEU A 179 25.99 28.19 58.33
N ILE A 180 26.35 28.20 59.60
CA ILE A 180 27.57 27.55 60.08
C ILE A 180 27.27 26.06 60.26
N VAL A 181 28.01 25.21 59.55
CA VAL A 181 27.84 23.75 59.55
C VAL A 181 29.07 23.04 60.11
N ASP A 182 28.89 21.79 60.53
CA ASP A 182 29.96 20.87 60.88
C ASP A 182 30.61 20.21 59.63
N ASP A 183 31.52 19.26 59.83
CA ASP A 183 32.22 18.53 58.77
C ASP A 183 31.36 17.52 58.00
N LEU A 184 30.10 17.32 58.44
CA LEU A 184 29.09 16.50 57.81
C LEU A 184 27.95 17.33 57.19
N ASP A 185 28.14 18.66 57.08
CA ASP A 185 27.17 19.64 56.58
C ASP A 185 25.89 19.80 57.45
N TYR A 186 25.93 19.42 58.73
CA TYR A 186 24.83 19.69 59.66
C TYR A 186 24.98 21.07 60.31
N ALA A 187 23.89 21.85 60.36
CA ALA A 187 23.91 23.18 60.95
C ALA A 187 24.15 23.15 62.47
N ILE A 188 25.07 23.98 62.94
CA ILE A 188 25.36 24.15 64.37
C ILE A 188 24.26 25.02 64.99
N LEU A 189 23.59 24.49 66.02
CA LEU A 189 22.50 25.17 66.72
C LEU A 189 22.98 25.83 68.02
N ALA A 190 22.40 26.98 68.36
CA ALA A 190 22.53 27.64 69.64
C ALA A 190 21.23 27.57 70.42
N ASP A 191 21.31 27.10 71.67
CA ASP A 191 20.15 26.95 72.57
C ASP A 191 20.09 28.12 73.56
N TRP A 192 18.89 28.68 73.77
CA TRP A 192 18.61 29.65 74.81
C TRP A 192 17.37 29.28 75.63
N LYS A 193 17.49 29.44 76.95
CA LYS A 193 16.40 29.26 77.90
C LYS A 193 16.28 30.49 78.77
N TYR A 194 15.15 31.19 78.70
CA TYR A 194 14.91 32.35 79.56
C TYR A 194 14.60 31.88 80.99
N LYS A 195 15.35 32.37 81.97
CA LYS A 195 15.07 32.18 83.41
C LYS A 195 14.39 33.45 83.94
N GLU A 196 13.19 33.32 84.48
CA GLU A 196 12.60 34.36 85.33
C GLU A 196 13.32 34.38 86.69
N GLU A 197 13.62 35.58 87.19
CA GLU A 197 14.11 35.83 88.56
C GLU A 197 13.00 35.65 89.61
#